data_AF-A0A8T7BJK3-F1
#
_entry.id   AF-A0A8T7BJK3-F1
#
_cell.length_a   1.000
_cell.length_b   1.000
_cell.length_c   1.000
_cell.angle_alpha   90.00
_cell.angle_beta   90.00
_cell.angle_gamma   90.00
#
_symmetry.space_group_name_H-M   'P 1'
#
loop_
_entity.id
_entity.type
_entity.pdbx_description
1 polymer ?
#
loop_
_entity_poly.entity_id
_entity_poly.type
_entity_poly.pdbx_seq_one_letter_code
_entity_poly.pdbx_strand_id
1 'polypeptide(L)' 'MKIQKGMVAAITGAGGGIGRCVAQALAARGVNLALADIDQA' A
#
# COMPACT_ATOMS: atom_id res chain seq x y z
N MET A 1 4.32 18.05 -0.03
CA MET A 1 4.47 17.04 1.06
C MET A 1 5.41 15.95 0.61
N LYS A 2 6.22 15.39 1.52
CA LYS A 2 7.09 14.23 1.24
C LYS A 2 6.59 13.03 2.06
N ILE A 3 6.62 11.84 1.48
CA ILE A 3 6.34 10.59 2.19
C ILE A 3 7.56 10.22 3.04
N GLN A 4 7.34 9.86 4.30
CA GLN A 4 8.39 9.55 5.27
C GLN A 4 8.11 8.21 5.98
N LYS A 5 9.16 7.61 6.54
CA LYS A 5 9.08 6.40 7.37
C LYS A 5 8.14 6.65 8.57
N GLY A 6 7.34 5.64 8.93
CA GLY A 6 6.42 5.67 10.05
C GLY A 6 5.06 6.32 9.76
N MET A 7 4.90 6.97 8.60
CA MET A 7 3.58 7.41 8.14
C MET A 7 2.64 6.21 7.92
N VAL A 8 1.34 6.48 7.89
CA VAL A 8 0.31 5.46 7.63
C VAL A 8 -0.33 5.71 6.27
N ALA A 9 -0.51 4.65 5.48
CA ALA A 9 -1.24 4.70 4.22
C ALA A 9 -2.32 3.59 4.16
N ALA A 10 -3.53 3.96 3.78
CA ALA A 10 -4.61 3.04 3.45
C ALA A 10 -4.67 2.83 1.94
N ILE A 11 -4.65 1.58 1.47
CA ILE A 11 -4.60 1.22 0.06
C ILE A 11 -5.73 0.22 -0.24
N THR A 12 -6.61 0.57 -1.17
CA THR A 12 -7.64 -0.32 -1.73
C THR A 12 -7.17 -0.90 -3.08
N GLY A 13 -7.60 -2.10 -3.44
CA GLY A 13 -7.09 -2.82 -4.61
C GLY A 13 -5.62 -3.25 -4.45
N ALA A 14 -5.19 -3.51 -3.21
CA ALA A 14 -3.78 -3.70 -2.86
C ALA A 14 -3.18 -5.06 -3.26
N GLY A 15 -4.01 -6.02 -3.67
CA GLY A 15 -3.64 -7.38 -4.08
C GLY A 15 -3.23 -7.49 -5.56
N GLY A 16 -3.60 -6.52 -6.41
CA GLY A 16 -3.31 -6.53 -7.84
C GLY A 16 -2.76 -5.23 -8.43
N GLY A 17 -2.23 -5.33 -9.65
CA GLY A 17 -1.88 -4.19 -10.52
C GLY A 17 -1.10 -3.07 -9.82
N ILE A 18 -1.55 -1.83 -10.03
CA ILE A 18 -0.92 -0.62 -9.47
C ILE A 18 -1.00 -0.61 -7.95
N GLY A 19 -2.13 -1.03 -7.36
CA GLY A 19 -2.31 -1.03 -5.90
C GLY A 19 -1.25 -1.87 -5.20
N ARG A 20 -0.95 -3.06 -5.74
CA ARG A 20 0.15 -3.91 -5.25
C ARG A 20 1.52 -3.26 -5.39
N CYS A 21 1.83 -2.67 -6.54
CA CYS A 21 3.11 -1.98 -6.77
C CYS A 21 3.29 -0.80 -5.79
N VAL A 22 2.24 -0.02 -5.56
CA VAL A 22 2.25 1.10 -4.62
C VAL A 22 2.43 0.61 -3.18
N ALA A 23 1.70 -0.44 -2.77
CA ALA A 23 1.86 -1.04 -1.45
C ALA A 23 3.31 -1.52 -1.21
N GLN A 24 3.90 -2.22 -2.18
CA GLN A 24 5.29 -2.66 -2.10
C GLN A 24 6.28 -1.49 -2.02
N ALA A 25 6.08 -0.45 -2.84
CA ALA A 25 6.95 0.73 -2.84
C ALA A 25 6.88 1.53 -1.52
N LEU A 26 5.69 1.63 -0.91
CA LEU A 26 5.51 2.32 0.37
C LEU A 26 6.03 1.48 1.54
N ALA A 27 5.82 0.16 1.52
CA ALA A 27 6.39 -0.76 2.51
C ALA A 27 7.92 -0.67 2.53
N ALA A 28 8.56 -0.64 1.36
CA ALA A 28 10.02 -0.50 1.24
C ALA A 28 10.56 0.82 1.83
N ARG A 29 9.72 1.85 1.93
CA ARG A 29 10.06 3.15 2.56
C ARG A 29 9.78 3.17 4.07
N GLY A 30 9.31 2.06 4.65
CA GLY A 30 8.98 1.95 6.06
C GLY A 30 7.68 2.66 6.43
N VAL A 31 6.74 2.78 5.50
CA VAL A 31 5.37 3.25 5.75
C VAL A 31 4.55 2.09 6.31
N ASN A 32 3.73 2.37 7.32
CA ASN A 32 2.77 1.43 7.89
C ASN A 32 1.54 1.36 6.98
N LEU A 33 1.13 0.16 6.58
CA LEU A 33 0.11 -0.02 5.56
C LEU A 33 -1.14 -0.69 6.12
N ALA A 34 -2.30 -0.10 5.83
CA ALA A 34 -3.59 -0.77 5.91
C ALA A 34 -4.00 -1.14 4.49
N LEU A 35 -4.01 -2.44 4.18
CA LEU A 35 -4.26 -2.96 2.83
C LEU A 35 -5.66 -3.59 2.79
N ALA A 36 -6.43 -3.25 1.76
CA ALA A 36 -7.71 -3.86 1.46
C ALA A 36 -7.75 -4.26 -0.02
N ASP A 37 -8.18 -5.49 -0.28
CA ASP A 37 -8.55 -5.92 -1.61
C ASP A 37 -9.72 -6.90 -1.53
N ILE A 38 -10.37 -7.13 -2.66
CA ILE A 38 -11.41 -8.14 -2.83
C ILE A 38 -10.87 -9.21 -3.79
N ASP A 39 -11.05 -10.47 -3.41
CA ASP A 39 -10.84 -11.57 -4.33
C ASP A 39 -12.20 -11.93 -4.95
N GLN A 40 -12.28 -11.93 -6.28
CA GLN A 40 -13.46 -12.37 -7.00
C GLN A 40 -13.20 -13.81 -7.46
N ALA A 41 -13.65 -14.77 -6.65
CA ALA A 41 -13.66 -16.19 -7.00
C ALA A 41 -14.55 -16.47 -8.22
#